data_AF-A0A7J6DI38-F1
#
_entry.id   AF-A0A7J6DI38-F1
#
_cell.length_a   1.000
_cell.length_b   1.000
_cell.length_c   1.000
_cell.angle_alpha   90.00
_cell.angle_beta   90.00
_cell.angle_gamma   90.00
#
_symmetry.space_group_name_H-M   'P 1'
#
loop_
_entity.id
_entity.type
_entity.pdbx_description
1 polymer ?
#
loop_
_entity_poly.entity_id
_entity_poly.type
_entity_poly.pdbx_seq_one_letter_code
_entity_poly.pdbx_strand_id
1 'polypeptide(L)'
;MHCKIFLVSVIVFLGFLTIGEGMSLKGLGVDPRCRCIETESRRIGKHIESVELFPPSSHCKDTEIIATLKGSGKEICLDPTAPWVKKVIEKIIANKAP
;
A
#
# COMPACT_ATOMS: atom_id res chain seq x y z
N MET A 1 17.74 -6.78 49.07
CA MET A 1 17.92 -5.72 48.05
C MET A 1 18.02 -6.24 46.62
N HIS A 2 18.60 -7.43 46.39
CA HIS A 2 18.73 -8.04 45.05
C HIS A 2 17.40 -8.42 44.35
N CYS A 3 16.36 -8.79 45.10
CA CYS A 3 15.06 -9.16 44.51
C CYS A 3 14.32 -7.96 43.88
N LYS A 4 14.39 -6.78 44.52
CA LYS A 4 13.81 -5.53 43.99
C LYS A 4 14.52 -5.10 42.69
N ILE A 5 15.84 -5.26 42.64
CA ILE A 5 16.66 -4.93 41.46
C ILE A 5 16.32 -5.86 40.30
N PHE A 6 16.12 -7.15 40.58
CA PHE A 6 15.71 -8.12 39.56
C PHE A 6 14.31 -7.79 39.01
N LEU A 7 13.36 -7.49 39.89
CA LEU A 7 12.00 -7.09 39.49
C LEU A 7 11.99 -5.81 38.64
N VAL A 8 12.77 -4.80 39.02
CA VAL A 8 12.89 -3.55 38.25
C VAL A 8 13.51 -3.81 36.87
N SER A 9 14.55 -4.65 36.79
CA SER A 9 15.20 -5.00 35.52
C SER A 9 14.25 -5.72 34.56
N VAL A 10 13.41 -6.64 35.07
CA VAL A 10 12.44 -7.38 34.26
C VAL A 10 11.33 -6.45 33.75
N ILE A 11 10.84 -5.52 34.58
CA ILE A 11 9.82 -4.54 34.18
C ILE A 11 10.35 -3.59 33.10
N VAL A 12 11.59 -3.11 33.25
CA VAL A 12 12.23 -2.25 32.24
C VAL A 12 12.40 -3.01 30.92
N PHE A 13 12.86 -4.26 30.96
CA PHE A 13 13.04 -5.07 29.75
C PHE A 13 11.71 -5.35 29.02
N LEU A 14 10.64 -5.65 29.77
CA LEU A 14 9.29 -5.81 29.21
C LEU A 14 8.75 -4.50 28.61
N GLY A 15 9.05 -3.36 29.23
CA GLY A 15 8.70 -2.04 28.71
C GLY A 15 9.42 -1.67 27.41
N PHE A 16 10.64 -2.16 27.18
CA PHE A 16 11.34 -1.96 25.90
C PHE A 16 10.73 -2.78 24.77
N LEU A 17 10.21 -3.98 25.05
CA LEU A 17 9.61 -4.85 24.03
C LEU A 17 8.29 -4.30 23.48
N THR A 18 7.55 -3.49 24.25
CA THR A 18 6.31 -2.85 23.77
C THR A 18 6.55 -1.67 22.83
N ILE A 19 7.77 -1.12 22.81
CA ILE A 19 8.16 0.00 21.92
C ILE A 19 8.58 -0.53 20.53
N GLY A 20 8.89 -1.82 20.43
CA GLY A 20 9.43 -2.46 19.21
C GLY A 20 8.41 -2.67 18.07
N GLU A 21 7.10 -2.62 18.35
CA GLU A 21 6.06 -2.85 17.34
C GLU A 21 5.64 -1.53 16.68
N GLY A 22 6.59 -0.90 15.99
CA GLY A 22 6.36 0.38 15.31
C GLY A 22 7.23 0.63 14.09
N MET A 23 7.94 -0.39 13.58
CA MET A 23 8.68 -0.27 12.32
C MET A 23 7.72 -0.45 11.14
N SER A 24 6.89 0.57 10.90
CA SER A 24 6.29 0.74 9.58
C SER A 24 7.43 1.03 8.61
N LEU A 25 7.75 0.07 7.74
CA LEU A 25 8.55 0.28 6.53
C LEU A 25 7.80 1.31 5.68
N LYS A 26 7.98 2.59 6.00
CA LYS A 26 7.61 3.74 5.16
C LYS A 26 8.47 3.65 3.90
N GLY A 27 8.07 2.77 3.00
CA GLY A 27 8.60 2.70 1.65
C GLY A 27 8.39 4.06 1.00
N LEU A 28 9.52 4.74 0.75
CA LEU A 28 9.72 5.81 -0.22
C LEU A 28 8.54 6.77 -0.44
N GLY A 29 8.52 7.87 0.31
CA GLY A 29 8.04 9.16 -0.22
C GLY A 29 6.55 9.26 -0.56
N VAL A 30 5.67 8.54 0.13
CA VAL A 30 4.22 8.78 0.02
C VAL A 30 3.93 10.21 0.50
N ASP A 31 3.61 11.11 -0.43
CA ASP A 31 3.03 12.41 -0.10
C ASP A 31 1.71 12.12 0.65
N PRO A 32 1.47 12.70 1.84
CA PRO A 32 0.29 12.41 2.65
C PRO A 32 -1.05 12.74 1.96
N ARG A 33 -1.02 13.28 0.73
CA ARG A 33 -2.18 13.65 -0.08
C ARG A 33 -2.48 12.69 -1.24
N CYS A 34 -1.63 11.70 -1.48
CA CYS A 34 -1.94 10.62 -2.43
C CYS A 34 -3.05 9.72 -1.86
N ARG A 35 -3.89 9.14 -2.74
CA ARG A 35 -4.98 8.24 -2.36
C ARG A 35 -4.45 6.86 -1.96
N CYS A 36 -3.34 6.46 -2.55
CA CYS A 36 -2.69 5.18 -2.37
C CYS A 36 -1.53 5.30 -1.36
N ILE A 37 -1.65 4.55 -0.26
CA ILE A 37 -0.58 4.41 0.75
C ILE A 37 0.30 3.20 0.41
N GLU A 38 -0.32 2.12 -0.05
CA GLU A 38 0.33 0.89 -0.46
C GLU A 38 -0.19 0.49 -1.85
N THR A 39 0.64 -0.21 -2.62
CA THR A 39 0.29 -0.72 -3.95
C THR A 39 0.36 -2.24 -3.96
N GLU A 40 -0.53 -2.87 -4.72
CA GLU A 40 -0.54 -4.31 -4.94
C GLU A 40 0.07 -4.65 -6.30
N SER A 41 1.17 -5.39 -6.26
CA SER A 41 1.87 -5.90 -7.44
C SER A 41 1.48 -7.35 -7.75
N ARG A 42 0.73 -8.04 -6.86
CA ARG A 42 0.30 -9.43 -7.06
C ARG A 42 -0.56 -9.58 -8.31
N ARG A 43 -0.41 -10.68 -9.04
CA ARG A 43 -1.15 -10.93 -10.29
C ARG A 43 -2.61 -11.28 -9.98
N ILE A 44 -3.47 -10.26 -9.88
CA ILE A 44 -4.90 -10.40 -9.57
C ILE A 44 -5.83 -9.93 -10.69
N GLY A 45 -5.30 -9.61 -11.87
CA GLY A 45 -6.06 -9.04 -13.00
C GLY A 45 -7.34 -9.79 -13.42
N LYS A 46 -7.48 -11.09 -13.12
CA LYS A 46 -8.73 -11.85 -13.37
C LYS A 46 -9.90 -11.39 -12.49
N HIS A 47 -9.58 -10.94 -11.28
CA HIS A 47 -10.52 -10.50 -10.25
C HIS A 47 -10.83 -9.00 -10.33
N ILE A 48 -10.26 -8.29 -11.31
CA ILE A 48 -10.52 -6.85 -11.50
C ILE A 48 -11.78 -6.67 -12.34
N GLU A 49 -12.66 -5.80 -11.87
CA GLU A 49 -13.90 -5.38 -12.52
C GLU A 49 -13.68 -4.11 -13.36
N SER A 50 -13.15 -3.06 -12.74
CA SER A 50 -12.84 -1.78 -13.37
C SER A 50 -11.48 -1.27 -12.90
N VAL A 51 -10.91 -0.36 -13.69
CA VAL A 51 -9.68 0.35 -13.33
C VAL A 51 -9.84 1.83 -13.67
N GLU A 52 -9.43 2.66 -12.73
CA GLU A 52 -9.38 4.11 -12.84
C GLU A 52 -7.91 4.57 -12.76
N LEU A 53 -7.53 5.45 -13.68
CA LEU A 53 -6.22 6.09 -13.69
C LEU A 53 -6.34 7.50 -13.14
N PHE A 54 -5.50 7.83 -12.16
CA PHE A 54 -5.35 9.17 -11.62
C PHE A 54 -3.95 9.69 -12.00
N PRO A 55 -3.84 10.64 -12.93
CA PRO A 55 -2.56 11.20 -13.32
C PRO A 55 -1.95 12.04 -12.18
N PRO A 56 -0.65 12.33 -12.25
CA PRO A 56 0.01 13.24 -11.33
C PRO A 56 -0.71 14.59 -11.24
N SER A 57 -0.86 15.10 -10.02
CA SER A 57 -1.49 16.38 -9.70
C SER A 57 -0.56 17.25 -8.85
N SER A 58 -0.98 18.49 -8.56
CA SER A 58 -0.28 19.38 -7.62
C SER A 58 -0.15 18.81 -6.21
N HIS A 59 -1.01 17.84 -5.86
CA HIS A 59 -1.08 17.24 -4.53
C HIS A 59 -0.46 15.85 -4.46
N CYS A 60 -0.33 15.14 -5.59
CA CYS A 60 0.30 13.82 -5.64
C CYS A 60 1.12 13.72 -6.93
N LYS A 61 2.43 13.53 -6.81
CA LYS A 61 3.35 13.48 -7.98
C LYS A 61 3.30 12.15 -8.70
N ASP A 62 2.77 11.12 -8.05
CA ASP A 62 2.72 9.77 -8.59
C ASP A 62 1.46 9.57 -9.44
N THR A 63 1.57 8.68 -10.42
CA THR A 63 0.39 8.18 -11.13
C THR A 63 -0.23 7.07 -10.31
N GLU A 64 -1.48 7.25 -9.89
CA GLU A 64 -2.19 6.26 -9.10
C GLU A 64 -3.13 5.46 -10.00
N ILE A 65 -3.19 4.16 -9.77
CA ILE A 65 -4.06 3.25 -10.52
C ILE A 65 -4.90 2.53 -9.48
N ILE A 66 -6.20 2.79 -9.46
CA ILE A 66 -7.13 2.18 -8.51
C ILE A 66 -8.00 1.20 -9.28
N ALA A 67 -8.05 -0.05 -8.81
CA ALA A 67 -8.85 -1.11 -9.39
C ALA A 67 -9.93 -1.55 -8.41
N THR A 68 -11.11 -1.83 -8.94
CA THR A 68 -12.24 -2.36 -8.18
C THR A 68 -12.28 -3.88 -8.37
N LEU A 69 -12.36 -4.63 -7.27
CA LEU A 69 -12.41 -6.08 -7.29
C LEU A 69 -13.84 -6.60 -7.52
N LYS A 70 -13.97 -7.57 -8.42
CA LYS A 70 -15.23 -8.28 -8.70
C LYS A 70 -15.81 -8.89 -7.42
N GLY A 71 -17.13 -8.81 -7.30
CA GLY A 71 -17.90 -9.42 -6.23
C GLY A 71 -17.82 -8.66 -4.90
N SER A 72 -16.62 -8.28 -4.45
CA SER A 72 -16.45 -7.51 -3.21
C SER A 72 -16.66 -6.01 -3.38
N GLY A 73 -16.47 -5.47 -4.60
CA GLY A 73 -16.45 -4.02 -4.85
C GLY A 73 -15.29 -3.30 -4.17
N LYS A 74 -14.34 -4.03 -3.57
CA LYS A 74 -13.21 -3.43 -2.84
C LYS A 74 -12.26 -2.75 -3.81
N GLU A 75 -11.90 -1.52 -3.48
CA GLU A 75 -10.87 -0.76 -4.18
C GLU A 75 -9.48 -1.12 -3.67
N ILE A 76 -8.55 -1.24 -4.61
CA ILE A 76 -7.14 -1.53 -4.35
C ILE A 76 -6.27 -0.68 -5.27
N CYS A 77 -5.13 -0.24 -4.77
CA CYS A 77 -4.14 0.44 -5.58
C CYS A 77 -3.23 -0.58 -6.27
N LEU A 78 -2.97 -0.39 -7.56
CA LEU A 78 -2.09 -1.25 -8.34
C LEU A 78 -0.72 -0.59 -8.53
N ASP A 79 0.32 -1.42 -8.53
CA ASP A 79 1.68 -0.97 -8.77
C ASP A 79 1.93 -0.71 -10.28
N PRO A 80 2.19 0.55 -10.71
CA PRO A 80 2.45 0.88 -12.12
C PRO A 80 3.72 0.23 -12.67
N THR A 81 4.64 -0.21 -11.83
CA THR A 81 5.89 -0.85 -12.25
C THR A 81 5.68 -2.30 -12.66
N ALA A 82 4.61 -2.96 -12.18
CA ALA A 82 4.32 -4.35 -12.45
C ALA A 82 3.95 -4.58 -13.94
N PRO A 83 4.60 -5.52 -14.66
CA PRO A 83 4.36 -5.71 -16.10
C PRO A 83 2.93 -6.10 -16.47
N TRP A 84 2.21 -6.79 -15.58
CA TRP A 84 0.82 -7.19 -15.83
C TRP A 84 -0.15 -6.01 -15.70
N VAL A 85 0.14 -5.05 -14.83
CA VAL A 85 -0.66 -3.82 -14.63
C VAL A 85 -0.59 -2.98 -15.90
N LYS A 86 0.61 -2.77 -16.45
CA LYS A 86 0.81 -2.09 -17.75
C LYS A 86 -0.06 -2.68 -18.86
N LYS A 87 -0.07 -4.01 -19.00
CA LYS A 87 -0.92 -4.71 -19.98
C LYS A 87 -2.42 -4.52 -19.76
N VAL A 88 -2.87 -4.40 -18.51
CA VAL A 88 -4.28 -4.11 -18.20
C VAL A 88 -4.63 -2.69 -18.63
N ILE A 89 -3.78 -1.72 -18.31
CA ILE A 89 -3.96 -0.31 -18.70
C ILE A 89 -4.00 -0.18 -20.22
N GLU A 90 -3.04 -0.78 -20.93
CA GLU A 90 -2.99 -0.78 -22.41
C GLU A 90 -4.29 -1.30 -23.02
N LYS A 91 -4.84 -2.41 -22.49
CA LYS A 91 -6.12 -2.95 -22.96
C LYS A 91 -7.29 -2.02 -22.69
N ILE A 92 -7.34 -1.38 -21.53
CA ILE A 92 -8.41 -0.46 -21.17
C ILE A 92 -8.36 0.80 -22.04
N ILE A 93 -7.17 1.33 -22.31
CA ILE A 93 -6.98 2.48 -23.21
C ILE A 93 -7.35 2.08 -24.64
N ALA A 94 -6.92 0.91 -25.12
CA ALA A 94 -7.26 0.42 -26.45
C ALA A 94 -8.77 0.21 -26.63
N ASN A 95 -9.47 -0.26 -25.60
CA ASN A 95 -10.93 -0.43 -25.64
C ASN A 95 -11.72 0.87 -25.48
N LYS A 96 -11.08 1.96 -24.98
CA LYS A 96 -11.66 3.31 -24.87
C LYS A 96 -11.33 4.20 -26.07
N ALA A 97 -10.52 3.73 -27.02
CA ALA A 97 -10.31 4.42 -28.28
C ALA A 97 -11.64 4.41 -29.08
N PRO A 98 -12.04 5.53 -29.69
CA PRO A 98 -13.25 5.62 -30.50
C PRO A 98 -13.21 4.68 -31.72
#